data_AF-A0A8T6YDL9-F1
#
_entry.id   AF-A0A8T6YDL9-F1
#
_cell.length_a   1.000
_cell.length_b   1.000
_cell.length_c   1.000
_cell.angle_alpha   90.00
_cell.angle_beta   90.00
_cell.angle_gamma   90.00
#
_symmetry.space_group_name_H-M   'P 1'
#
loop_
_entity.id
_entity.type
_entity.pdbx_description
1 polymer ?
#
loop_
_entity_poly.entity_id
_entity_poly.type
_entity_poly.pdbx_seq_one_letter_code
_entity_poly.pdbx_strand_id
1 'polypeptide(L)'
;MTTEKDEDLSDLIRSQIKIGWDEIKPTISGMPTEELVDLMVELKLYVNRTLALEIVKREDAVFYLRKLLQDGRHWRDDIWSPVHAIHIIALIKSKEAFELLLDIIRYRGDDLGDWLIEGSSGLLAAFGEDFIERLKRFNEDDTLEPFSRSRGVTALAVLARKYPDHKDGIKEHMLKLLNSTRDTEFATLIIDDIASLRDPSVTPDIHKAFKEHKIDEFHINEEDIESIIKGEYNNLERHEKDPLEHFSRNEIGYLHNLHYTKPDEKYIQPGEMPSKPKKKIGRNDPCPCGSGKKYKKCCMGKEKS
;
A
#
# COMPACT_ATOMS: atom_id res chain seq x y z
N MET A 1 -9.19 -11.01 21.87
CA MET A 1 -10.42 -11.42 21.16
C MET A 1 -11.37 -10.25 21.24
N THR A 2 -11.34 -9.37 20.25
CA THR A 2 -12.37 -8.34 20.03
C THR A 2 -13.65 -9.06 19.61
N THR A 3 -14.79 -8.67 20.18
CA THR A 3 -16.08 -9.29 19.86
C THR A 3 -16.63 -8.71 18.55
N GLU A 4 -17.49 -9.42 17.81
CA GLU A 4 -18.16 -8.88 16.60
C GLU A 4 -18.87 -7.54 16.86
N LYS A 5 -19.29 -7.30 18.11
CA LYS A 5 -19.92 -6.06 18.56
C LYS A 5 -18.95 -4.87 18.58
N ASP A 6 -17.65 -5.13 18.69
CA ASP A 6 -16.60 -4.11 18.69
C ASP A 6 -16.19 -3.69 17.27
N GLU A 7 -16.61 -4.38 16.20
CA GLU A 7 -16.22 -4.05 14.81
C GLU A 7 -17.30 -3.32 13.99
N ASP A 8 -18.52 -3.17 14.50
CA ASP A 8 -19.70 -2.76 13.71
C ASP A 8 -19.69 -1.28 13.26
N LEU A 9 -18.82 -0.45 13.86
CA LEU A 9 -18.78 1.02 13.69
C LEU A 9 -20.11 1.75 13.95
N SER A 10 -21.17 1.09 14.46
CA SER A 10 -22.50 1.69 14.60
C SER A 10 -22.49 3.03 15.34
N ASP A 11 -21.68 3.16 16.39
CA ASP A 11 -21.50 4.39 17.16
C ASP A 11 -20.78 5.51 16.37
N LEU A 12 -19.75 5.15 15.61
CA LEU A 12 -19.03 6.09 14.74
C LEU A 12 -19.94 6.54 13.59
N ILE A 13 -20.65 5.61 12.94
CA ILE A 13 -21.60 5.93 11.87
C ILE A 13 -22.69 6.85 12.42
N ARG A 14 -23.34 6.51 13.55
CA ARG A 14 -24.38 7.36 14.16
C ARG A 14 -23.90 8.77 14.54
N SER A 15 -22.65 8.89 14.99
CA SER A 15 -22.10 10.18 15.44
C SER A 15 -21.59 11.05 14.30
N GLN A 16 -21.16 10.45 13.20
CA GLN A 16 -20.52 11.15 12.08
C GLN A 16 -21.41 11.27 10.84
N ILE A 17 -22.41 10.39 10.71
CA ILE A 17 -23.31 10.30 9.56
C ILE A 17 -24.76 10.17 10.05
N LYS A 18 -25.68 10.86 9.37
CA LYS A 18 -27.12 10.78 9.66
C LYS A 18 -27.77 9.52 9.05
N ILE A 19 -27.08 8.38 9.11
CA ILE A 19 -27.54 7.09 8.58
C ILE A 19 -27.81 6.15 9.75
N GLY A 20 -29.02 5.58 9.81
CA GLY A 20 -29.44 4.59 10.80
C GLY A 20 -28.87 3.21 10.49
N TRP A 21 -27.55 3.01 10.64
CA TRP A 21 -26.88 1.77 10.27
C TRP A 21 -27.54 0.52 10.89
N ASP A 22 -27.95 0.56 12.16
CA ASP A 22 -28.57 -0.61 12.80
C ASP A 22 -29.95 -0.98 12.24
N GLU A 23 -30.62 -0.04 11.57
CA GLU A 23 -31.88 -0.28 10.86
C GLU A 23 -31.65 -0.84 9.45
N ILE A 24 -30.55 -0.43 8.80
CA ILE A 24 -30.19 -0.82 7.42
C ILE A 24 -29.43 -2.15 7.41
N LYS A 25 -28.55 -2.40 8.38
CA LYS A 25 -27.71 -3.60 8.46
C LYS A 25 -28.49 -4.91 8.26
N PRO A 26 -29.70 -5.11 8.84
CA PRO A 26 -30.47 -6.33 8.62
C PRO A 26 -31.03 -6.50 7.20
N THR A 27 -31.10 -5.44 6.40
CA THR A 27 -31.73 -5.43 5.07
C THR A 27 -30.74 -5.53 3.92
N ILE A 28 -29.45 -5.24 4.14
CA ILE A 28 -28.41 -5.18 3.09
C ILE A 28 -28.32 -6.45 2.24
N SER A 29 -28.60 -7.62 2.82
CA SER A 29 -28.54 -8.90 2.11
C SER A 29 -29.57 -9.00 0.99
N GLY A 30 -30.70 -8.29 1.12
CA GLY A 30 -31.74 -8.19 0.10
C GLY A 30 -31.62 -6.99 -0.84
N MET A 31 -30.66 -6.08 -0.62
CA MET A 31 -30.47 -4.91 -1.48
C MET A 31 -29.75 -5.27 -2.79
N PRO A 32 -30.14 -4.66 -3.92
CA PRO A 32 -29.36 -4.71 -5.17
C PRO A 32 -27.92 -4.21 -4.98
N THR A 33 -27.00 -4.71 -5.81
CA THR A 33 -25.58 -4.32 -5.75
C THR A 33 -25.35 -2.83 -5.96
N GLU A 34 -26.12 -2.19 -6.85
CA GLU A 34 -26.05 -0.73 -7.05
C GLU A 34 -26.36 0.02 -5.75
N GLU A 35 -27.42 -0.35 -5.04
CA GLU A 35 -27.80 0.29 -3.77
C GLU A 35 -26.78 0.04 -2.65
N LEU A 36 -26.10 -1.12 -2.66
CA LEU A 36 -25.01 -1.38 -1.72
C LEU A 36 -23.79 -0.48 -1.98
N VAL A 37 -23.47 -0.26 -3.25
CA VAL A 37 -22.38 0.65 -3.67
C VAL A 37 -22.76 2.10 -3.38
N ASP A 38 -24.01 2.50 -3.60
CA ASP A 38 -24.51 3.83 -3.23
C ASP A 38 -24.44 4.03 -1.70
N LEU A 39 -24.84 3.03 -0.91
CA LEU A 39 -24.70 3.06 0.55
C LEU A 39 -23.23 3.18 0.98
N MET A 40 -22.31 2.50 0.29
CA MET A 40 -20.87 2.63 0.52
C MET A 40 -20.38 4.07 0.30
N VAL A 41 -20.84 4.73 -0.76
CA VAL A 41 -20.54 6.14 -1.05
C VAL A 41 -21.11 7.05 0.04
N GLU A 42 -22.36 6.84 0.45
CA GLU A 42 -23.01 7.64 1.48
C GLU A 42 -22.34 7.51 2.86
N LEU A 43 -21.79 6.34 3.17
CA LEU A 43 -21.04 6.09 4.41
C LEU A 43 -19.66 6.74 4.44
N LYS A 44 -19.15 7.31 3.32
CA LYS A 44 -17.85 7.99 3.24
C LYS A 44 -16.75 7.13 3.87
N LEU A 45 -15.94 7.66 4.79
CA LEU A 45 -14.90 6.91 5.50
C LEU A 45 -15.45 5.68 6.24
N TYR A 46 -16.68 5.71 6.75
CA TYR A 46 -17.15 4.79 7.80
C TYR A 46 -17.77 3.49 7.26
N VAL A 47 -17.35 3.05 6.08
CA VAL A 47 -17.71 1.73 5.53
C VAL A 47 -17.11 0.65 6.43
N ASN A 48 -17.94 -0.26 6.93
CA ASN A 48 -17.49 -1.36 7.79
C ASN A 48 -17.31 -2.67 7.02
N ARG A 49 -16.71 -3.65 7.70
CA ARG A 49 -16.48 -5.01 7.15
C ARG A 49 -17.77 -5.67 6.67
N THR A 50 -18.90 -5.42 7.34
CA THR A 50 -20.18 -6.05 7.00
C THR A 50 -20.63 -5.64 5.60
N LEU A 51 -20.66 -4.34 5.31
CA LEU A 51 -21.05 -3.84 3.99
C LEU A 51 -20.03 -4.26 2.92
N ALA A 52 -18.73 -4.10 3.20
CA ALA A 52 -17.69 -4.46 2.26
C ALA A 52 -17.78 -5.94 1.85
N LEU A 53 -17.92 -6.86 2.81
CA LEU A 53 -18.08 -8.29 2.55
C LEU A 53 -19.39 -8.62 1.85
N GLU A 54 -20.46 -7.87 2.09
CA GLU A 54 -21.71 -8.07 1.36
C GLU A 54 -21.56 -7.71 -0.12
N ILE A 55 -20.85 -6.63 -0.43
CA ILE A 55 -20.52 -6.26 -1.82
C ILE A 55 -19.63 -7.33 -2.46
N VAL A 56 -18.60 -7.83 -1.76
CA VAL A 56 -17.70 -8.88 -2.28
C VAL A 56 -18.46 -10.15 -2.74
N LYS A 57 -19.59 -10.48 -2.10
CA LYS A 57 -20.39 -11.66 -2.46
C LYS A 57 -21.19 -11.50 -3.75
N ARG A 58 -21.36 -10.28 -4.28
CA ARG A 58 -22.22 -10.04 -5.44
C ARG A 58 -21.48 -10.38 -6.74
N GLU A 59 -22.11 -11.18 -7.59
CA GLU A 59 -21.53 -11.59 -8.89
C GLU A 59 -21.29 -10.40 -9.82
N ASP A 60 -22.14 -9.38 -9.75
CA ASP A 60 -22.08 -8.15 -10.53
C ASP A 60 -21.36 -6.99 -9.80
N ALA A 61 -20.70 -7.25 -8.66
CA ALA A 61 -19.97 -6.23 -7.89
C ALA A 61 -18.95 -5.46 -8.73
N VAL A 62 -18.14 -6.17 -9.52
CA VAL A 62 -17.07 -5.56 -10.33
C VAL A 62 -17.64 -4.56 -11.33
N PHE A 63 -18.83 -4.83 -11.88
CA PHE A 63 -19.50 -3.92 -12.81
C PHE A 63 -19.82 -2.56 -12.16
N TYR A 64 -20.46 -2.57 -10.99
CA TYR A 64 -20.83 -1.34 -10.29
C TYR A 64 -19.62 -0.61 -9.69
N LEU A 65 -18.64 -1.34 -9.16
CA LEU A 65 -17.39 -0.75 -8.67
C LEU A 65 -16.60 -0.11 -9.82
N ARG A 66 -16.60 -0.70 -11.02
CA ARG A 66 -16.01 -0.10 -12.23
C ARG A 66 -16.72 1.20 -12.60
N LYS A 67 -18.06 1.22 -12.59
CA LYS A 67 -18.86 2.43 -12.88
C LYS A 67 -18.48 3.57 -11.93
N LEU A 68 -18.35 3.29 -10.63
CA LEU A 68 -17.90 4.26 -9.63
C LEU A 68 -16.48 4.77 -9.92
N LEU A 69 -15.53 3.87 -10.17
CA LEU A 69 -14.13 4.22 -10.40
C LEU A 69 -13.88 4.96 -11.72
N GLN A 70 -14.73 4.77 -12.72
CA GLN A 70 -14.66 5.50 -14.00
C GLN A 70 -15.25 6.91 -13.92
N ASP A 71 -16.10 7.19 -12.93
CA ASP A 71 -16.68 8.51 -12.74
C ASP A 71 -15.70 9.45 -12.01
N GLY A 72 -15.11 10.38 -12.77
CA GLY A 72 -14.16 11.38 -12.28
C GLY A 72 -14.68 12.32 -11.19
N ARG A 73 -15.99 12.33 -10.87
CA ARG A 73 -16.53 13.12 -9.75
C ARG A 73 -16.08 12.56 -8.41
N HIS A 74 -16.11 11.24 -8.22
CA HIS A 74 -15.70 10.63 -6.96
C HIS A 74 -14.25 10.96 -6.62
N TRP A 75 -13.37 10.96 -7.61
CA TRP A 75 -11.95 11.28 -7.43
C TRP A 75 -11.65 12.73 -7.01
N ARG A 76 -12.55 13.67 -7.30
CA ARG A 76 -12.36 15.08 -6.96
C ARG A 76 -13.08 15.48 -5.68
N ASP A 77 -14.28 14.92 -5.48
CA ASP A 77 -15.21 15.38 -4.46
C ASP A 77 -15.28 14.43 -3.24
N ASP A 78 -14.79 13.20 -3.37
CA ASP A 78 -14.83 12.16 -2.32
C ASP A 78 -13.66 11.16 -2.39
N ILE A 79 -12.64 11.40 -1.59
CA ILE A 79 -11.44 10.55 -1.55
C ILE A 79 -11.72 9.11 -1.08
N TRP A 80 -12.79 8.86 -0.31
CA TRP A 80 -13.00 7.56 0.33
C TRP A 80 -13.63 6.53 -0.61
N SER A 81 -14.57 6.95 -1.45
CA SER A 81 -15.28 6.03 -2.35
C SER A 81 -14.33 5.24 -3.27
N PRO A 82 -13.36 5.86 -3.98
CA PRO A 82 -12.39 5.11 -4.77
C PRO A 82 -11.52 4.18 -3.92
N VAL A 83 -11.07 4.63 -2.74
CA VAL A 83 -10.23 3.83 -1.83
C VAL A 83 -10.97 2.58 -1.38
N HIS A 84 -12.22 2.70 -0.94
CA HIS A 84 -13.07 1.57 -0.53
C HIS A 84 -13.30 0.60 -1.69
N ALA A 85 -13.65 1.13 -2.87
CA ALA A 85 -13.92 0.32 -4.05
C ALA A 85 -12.69 -0.53 -4.44
N ILE A 86 -11.49 0.06 -4.38
CA ILE A 86 -10.25 -0.63 -4.73
C ILE A 86 -9.91 -1.74 -3.72
N HIS A 87 -10.12 -1.52 -2.41
CA HIS A 87 -9.95 -2.57 -1.41
C HIS A 87 -10.96 -3.71 -1.60
N ILE A 88 -12.22 -3.39 -1.93
CA ILE A 88 -13.25 -4.41 -2.22
C ILE A 88 -12.90 -5.22 -3.47
N ILE A 89 -12.42 -4.58 -4.54
CA ILE A 89 -11.96 -5.26 -5.76
C ILE A 89 -10.86 -6.28 -5.43
N ALA A 90 -9.91 -5.93 -4.57
CA ALA A 90 -8.86 -6.85 -4.13
C ALA A 90 -9.40 -8.07 -3.35
N LEU A 91 -10.53 -7.93 -2.66
CA LEU A 91 -11.20 -9.02 -1.94
C LEU A 91 -12.00 -9.96 -2.85
N ILE A 92 -12.47 -9.50 -4.02
CA ILE A 92 -13.26 -10.29 -4.97
C ILE A 92 -12.42 -11.40 -5.63
N LYS A 93 -11.12 -11.16 -5.83
CA LYS A 93 -10.16 -12.14 -6.38
C LYS A 93 -10.53 -12.75 -7.74
N SER A 94 -11.31 -12.02 -8.54
CA SER A 94 -11.63 -12.43 -9.91
C SER A 94 -10.64 -11.84 -10.93
N LYS A 95 -10.56 -12.45 -12.11
CA LYS A 95 -9.74 -11.90 -13.21
C LYS A 95 -10.18 -10.50 -13.59
N GLU A 96 -11.49 -10.25 -13.63
CA GLU A 96 -12.02 -8.94 -13.99
C GLU A 96 -11.65 -7.86 -12.97
N ALA A 97 -11.74 -8.20 -11.67
CA ALA A 97 -11.31 -7.34 -10.58
C ALA A 97 -9.81 -7.02 -10.67
N PHE A 98 -8.99 -8.03 -10.98
CA PHE A 98 -7.54 -7.85 -11.10
C PHE A 98 -7.16 -6.90 -12.24
N GLU A 99 -7.73 -7.10 -13.43
CA GLU A 99 -7.47 -6.21 -14.58
C GLU A 99 -7.95 -4.79 -14.30
N LEU A 100 -9.09 -4.62 -13.62
CA LEU A 100 -9.56 -3.30 -13.20
C LEU A 100 -8.55 -2.62 -12.25
N LEU A 101 -7.98 -3.34 -11.28
CA LEU A 101 -6.96 -2.77 -10.40
C LEU A 101 -5.70 -2.34 -11.19
N LEU A 102 -5.25 -3.14 -12.15
CA LEU A 102 -4.12 -2.76 -13.02
C LEU A 102 -4.44 -1.51 -13.86
N ASP A 103 -5.65 -1.39 -14.39
CA ASP A 103 -6.09 -0.19 -15.13
C ASP A 103 -6.08 1.05 -14.24
N ILE A 104 -6.52 0.93 -12.98
CA ILE A 104 -6.50 2.03 -12.02
C ILE A 104 -5.06 2.46 -11.71
N ILE A 105 -4.15 1.51 -11.46
CA ILE A 105 -2.73 1.81 -11.24
C ILE A 105 -2.13 2.52 -12.47
N ARG A 106 -2.47 2.06 -13.68
CA ARG A 106 -1.96 2.62 -14.94
C ARG A 106 -2.42 4.04 -15.22
N TYR A 107 -3.72 4.32 -15.02
CA TYR A 107 -4.33 5.55 -15.51
C TYR A 107 -4.69 6.56 -14.43
N ARG A 108 -4.80 6.11 -13.19
CA ARG A 108 -5.25 6.93 -12.05
C ARG A 108 -4.26 6.90 -10.88
N GLY A 109 -3.04 6.37 -11.09
CA GLY A 109 -2.00 6.27 -10.06
C GLY A 109 -1.75 7.59 -9.33
N ASP A 110 -1.65 8.69 -10.07
CA ASP A 110 -1.43 10.03 -9.52
C ASP A 110 -2.61 10.59 -8.73
N ASP A 111 -3.84 10.23 -9.12
CA ASP A 111 -5.08 10.70 -8.47
C ASP A 111 -5.27 10.10 -7.06
N LEU A 112 -4.55 9.03 -6.75
CA LEU A 112 -4.69 8.29 -5.49
C LEU A 112 -3.84 8.86 -4.36
N GLY A 113 -2.91 9.78 -4.66
CA GLY A 113 -1.94 10.33 -3.70
C GLY A 113 -1.18 9.25 -2.93
N ASP A 114 -0.57 9.62 -1.80
CA ASP A 114 0.28 8.72 -0.99
C ASP A 114 -0.46 7.46 -0.48
N TRP A 115 -1.79 7.50 -0.44
CA TRP A 115 -2.65 6.50 0.17
C TRP A 115 -2.70 5.15 -0.53
N LEU A 116 -2.99 5.13 -1.83
CA LEU A 116 -2.96 3.87 -2.59
C LEU A 116 -1.56 3.57 -3.11
N ILE A 117 -0.71 4.59 -3.22
CA ILE A 117 0.65 4.45 -3.67
C ILE A 117 1.44 3.49 -2.77
N GLU A 118 1.24 3.57 -1.45
CA GLU A 118 1.89 2.68 -0.49
C GLU A 118 1.15 1.34 -0.31
N GLY A 119 -0.17 1.29 -0.53
CA GLY A 119 -0.99 0.08 -0.35
C GLY A 119 -1.17 -0.82 -1.59
N SER A 120 -1.04 -0.27 -2.80
CA SER A 120 -1.41 -0.92 -4.07
C SER A 120 -0.66 -2.23 -4.32
N SER A 121 0.62 -2.31 -3.98
CA SER A 121 1.41 -3.55 -4.09
C SER A 121 0.81 -4.68 -3.25
N GLY A 122 0.34 -4.37 -2.03
CA GLY A 122 -0.30 -5.35 -1.17
C GLY A 122 -1.67 -5.78 -1.68
N LEU A 123 -2.43 -4.84 -2.24
CA LEU A 123 -3.71 -5.14 -2.90
C LEU A 123 -3.53 -6.05 -4.12
N LEU A 124 -2.50 -5.83 -4.94
CA LEU A 124 -2.15 -6.72 -6.05
C LEU A 124 -1.73 -8.11 -5.54
N ALA A 125 -0.90 -8.16 -4.49
CA ALA A 125 -0.47 -9.42 -3.89
C ALA A 125 -1.62 -10.21 -3.23
N ALA A 126 -2.67 -9.53 -2.77
CA ALA A 126 -3.84 -10.17 -2.14
C ALA A 126 -4.63 -11.09 -3.08
N PHE A 127 -4.51 -10.90 -4.41
CA PHE A 127 -5.10 -11.79 -5.42
C PHE A 127 -4.48 -13.18 -5.43
N GLY A 128 -3.23 -13.32 -4.99
CA GLY A 128 -2.56 -14.61 -4.84
C GLY A 128 -1.79 -15.10 -6.07
N GLU A 129 -1.31 -16.34 -5.99
CA GLU A 129 -0.33 -16.92 -6.91
C GLU A 129 -0.81 -17.09 -8.36
N ASP A 130 -2.12 -17.29 -8.57
CA ASP A 130 -2.71 -17.45 -9.90
C ASP A 130 -2.47 -16.24 -10.84
N PHE A 131 -2.16 -15.08 -10.26
CA PHE A 131 -1.95 -13.82 -10.97
C PHE A 131 -0.48 -13.47 -11.20
N ILE A 132 0.47 -14.28 -10.74
CA ILE A 132 1.92 -14.04 -10.87
C ILE A 132 2.31 -13.80 -12.34
N GLU A 133 1.88 -14.66 -13.26
CA GLU A 133 2.24 -14.52 -14.67
C GLU A 133 1.63 -13.28 -15.33
N ARG A 134 0.48 -12.81 -14.82
CA ARG A 134 -0.12 -11.57 -15.31
C ARG A 134 0.62 -10.34 -14.77
N LEU A 135 1.08 -10.38 -13.52
CA LEU A 135 1.95 -9.34 -12.93
C LEU A 135 3.28 -9.23 -13.68
N LYS A 136 3.93 -10.37 -13.97
CA LYS A 136 5.17 -10.38 -14.77
C LYS A 136 4.98 -9.68 -16.11
N ARG A 137 3.89 -9.96 -16.84
CA ARG A 137 3.55 -9.26 -18.09
C ARG A 137 3.30 -7.76 -17.90
N PHE A 138 2.67 -7.37 -16.78
CA PHE A 138 2.50 -5.95 -16.45
C PHE A 138 3.85 -5.27 -16.21
N ASN A 139 4.78 -5.93 -15.52
CA ASN A 139 6.13 -5.40 -15.31
C ASN A 139 6.99 -5.40 -16.58
N GLU A 140 6.63 -6.13 -17.64
CA GLU A 140 7.35 -6.09 -18.92
C GLU A 140 6.91 -4.92 -19.82
N ASP A 141 5.78 -4.27 -19.54
CA ASP A 141 5.32 -3.09 -20.28
C ASP A 141 6.17 -1.86 -19.91
N ASP A 142 7.16 -1.54 -20.75
CA ASP A 142 8.06 -0.38 -20.58
C ASP A 142 7.43 0.95 -21.03
N THR A 143 6.16 0.93 -21.47
CA THR A 143 5.38 2.16 -21.72
C THR A 143 4.72 2.70 -20.45
N LEU A 144 4.70 1.92 -19.38
CA LEU A 144 4.20 2.34 -18.08
C LEU A 144 5.18 3.30 -17.41
N GLU A 145 4.63 4.27 -16.70
CA GLU A 145 5.38 5.13 -15.80
C GLU A 145 6.12 4.26 -14.75
N PRO A 146 7.40 4.57 -14.44
CA PRO A 146 8.27 3.72 -13.60
C PRO A 146 7.65 3.28 -12.28
N PHE A 147 6.99 4.18 -11.57
CA PHE A 147 6.40 3.93 -10.27
C PHE A 147 5.22 2.97 -10.34
N SER A 148 4.31 3.21 -11.27
CA SER A 148 3.16 2.35 -11.57
C SER A 148 3.62 0.93 -11.91
N ARG A 149 4.66 0.82 -12.75
CA ARG A 149 5.29 -0.44 -13.12
C ARG A 149 5.94 -1.14 -11.93
N SER A 150 6.60 -0.38 -11.04
CA SER A 150 7.27 -0.88 -9.85
C SER A 150 6.31 -1.55 -8.86
N ARG A 151 5.06 -1.09 -8.74
CA ARG A 151 4.05 -1.70 -7.85
C ARG A 151 3.83 -3.19 -8.10
N GLY A 152 3.84 -3.60 -9.37
CA GLY A 152 3.74 -5.03 -9.70
C GLY A 152 4.98 -5.81 -9.25
N VAL A 153 6.16 -5.21 -9.27
CA VAL A 153 7.42 -5.84 -8.82
C VAL A 153 7.39 -6.04 -7.30
N THR A 154 6.99 -5.02 -6.55
CA THR A 154 6.79 -5.14 -5.10
C THR A 154 5.75 -6.21 -4.77
N ALA A 155 4.63 -6.28 -5.51
CA ALA A 155 3.63 -7.33 -5.34
C ALA A 155 4.22 -8.73 -5.58
N LEU A 156 5.05 -8.90 -6.62
CA LEU A 156 5.77 -10.15 -6.86
C LEU A 156 6.74 -10.50 -5.71
N ALA A 157 7.44 -9.52 -5.14
CA ALA A 157 8.33 -9.76 -4.00
C ALA A 157 7.57 -10.25 -2.76
N VAL A 158 6.37 -9.71 -2.49
CA VAL A 158 5.45 -10.21 -1.45
C VAL A 158 5.01 -11.65 -1.77
N LEU A 159 4.61 -11.92 -3.01
CA LEU A 159 4.17 -13.26 -3.43
C LEU A 159 5.30 -14.29 -3.34
N ALA A 160 6.56 -13.92 -3.64
CA ALA A 160 7.72 -14.80 -3.50
C ALA A 160 7.99 -15.22 -2.05
N ARG A 161 7.64 -14.38 -1.07
CA ARG A 161 7.70 -14.72 0.36
C ARG A 161 6.56 -15.65 0.77
N LYS A 162 5.35 -15.38 0.26
CA LYS A 162 4.14 -16.11 0.61
C LYS A 162 4.06 -17.49 -0.05
N TYR A 163 4.61 -17.62 -1.26
CA TYR A 163 4.57 -18.84 -2.07
C TYR A 163 5.99 -19.24 -2.51
N PRO A 164 6.74 -19.97 -1.66
CA PRO A 164 8.15 -20.31 -1.91
C PRO A 164 8.41 -21.05 -3.23
N ASP A 165 7.44 -21.84 -3.71
CA ASP A 165 7.55 -22.59 -4.98
C ASP A 165 7.68 -21.67 -6.21
N HIS A 166 7.21 -20.42 -6.11
CA HIS A 166 7.34 -19.41 -7.18
C HIS A 166 8.55 -18.51 -7.01
N LYS A 167 9.29 -18.60 -5.89
CA LYS A 167 10.37 -17.66 -5.53
C LYS A 167 11.43 -17.56 -6.62
N ASP A 168 11.89 -18.69 -7.16
CA ASP A 168 12.95 -18.68 -8.17
C ASP A 168 12.48 -18.06 -9.49
N GLY A 169 11.28 -18.42 -9.96
CA GLY A 169 10.73 -17.82 -11.19
C GLY A 169 10.40 -16.33 -11.06
N ILE A 170 10.06 -15.86 -9.87
CA ILE A 170 9.89 -14.42 -9.58
C ILE A 170 11.25 -13.72 -9.54
N LYS A 171 12.23 -14.28 -8.82
CA LYS A 171 13.60 -13.77 -8.73
C LYS A 171 14.22 -13.59 -10.12
N GLU A 172 14.14 -14.61 -10.97
CA GLU A 172 14.66 -14.56 -12.34
C GLU A 172 14.02 -13.44 -13.16
N HIS A 173 12.70 -13.26 -13.01
CA HIS A 173 11.98 -12.18 -13.66
C HIS A 173 12.45 -10.79 -13.17
N MET A 174 12.56 -10.59 -11.86
CA MET A 174 13.01 -9.31 -11.30
C MET A 174 14.45 -8.98 -11.69
N LEU A 175 15.36 -9.97 -11.69
CA LEU A 175 16.73 -9.80 -12.16
C LEU A 175 16.80 -9.48 -13.66
N LYS A 176 15.93 -10.08 -14.49
CA LYS A 176 15.80 -9.73 -15.91
C LYS A 176 15.40 -8.27 -16.07
N LEU A 177 14.43 -7.77 -15.30
CA LEU A 177 13.99 -6.37 -15.33
C LEU A 177 15.14 -5.43 -14.95
N LEU A 178 15.82 -5.67 -13.81
CA LEU A 178 16.95 -4.86 -13.34
C LEU A 178 18.09 -4.81 -14.37
N ASN A 179 18.42 -5.95 -14.98
CA ASN A 179 19.52 -6.03 -15.92
C ASN A 179 19.22 -5.37 -17.28
N SER A 180 17.97 -5.43 -17.74
CA SER A 180 17.56 -4.98 -19.07
C SER A 180 17.07 -3.54 -19.12
N THR A 181 16.58 -3.00 -18.01
CA THR A 181 16.09 -1.62 -17.97
C THR A 181 17.21 -0.60 -18.24
N ARG A 182 16.84 0.48 -18.92
CA ARG A 182 17.67 1.68 -19.10
C ARG A 182 17.17 2.86 -18.25
N ASP A 183 16.04 2.67 -17.59
CA ASP A 183 15.42 3.66 -16.73
C ASP A 183 16.01 3.54 -15.32
N THR A 184 16.76 4.57 -14.93
CA THR A 184 17.42 4.67 -13.62
C THR A 184 16.40 4.78 -12.50
N GLU A 185 15.29 5.49 -12.70
CA GLU A 185 14.25 5.62 -11.69
C GLU A 185 13.59 4.27 -11.43
N PHE A 186 13.19 3.57 -12.50
CA PHE A 186 12.63 2.22 -12.38
C PHE A 186 13.60 1.24 -11.72
N ALA A 187 14.88 1.25 -12.11
CA ALA A 187 15.90 0.38 -11.49
C ALA A 187 16.05 0.67 -9.99
N THR A 188 16.02 1.95 -9.61
CA THR A 188 16.11 2.41 -8.22
C THR A 188 14.89 1.98 -7.41
N LEU A 189 13.70 2.00 -8.00
CA LEU A 189 12.44 1.64 -7.35
C LEU A 189 12.25 0.15 -7.09
N ILE A 190 13.04 -0.73 -7.71
CA ILE A 190 12.87 -2.20 -7.59
C ILE A 190 14.05 -2.89 -6.90
N ILE A 191 15.17 -2.19 -6.67
CA ILE A 191 16.39 -2.83 -6.18
C ILE A 191 16.25 -3.31 -4.73
N ASP A 192 15.48 -2.60 -3.91
CA ASP A 192 15.17 -3.00 -2.53
C ASP A 192 14.22 -4.19 -2.49
N ASP A 193 13.24 -4.26 -3.38
CA ASP A 193 12.36 -5.43 -3.56
C ASP A 193 13.16 -6.69 -3.93
N ILE A 194 14.15 -6.56 -4.83
CA ILE A 194 15.06 -7.65 -5.19
C ILE A 194 15.90 -8.08 -3.98
N ALA A 195 16.46 -7.12 -3.25
CA ALA A 195 17.23 -7.37 -2.03
C ALA A 195 16.37 -8.07 -0.95
N SER A 196 15.08 -7.74 -0.86
CA SER A 196 14.13 -8.30 0.08
C SER A 196 13.76 -9.76 -0.17
N LEU A 197 14.15 -10.34 -1.31
CA LEU A 197 14.11 -11.80 -1.51
C LEU A 197 15.09 -12.54 -0.59
N ARG A 198 16.09 -11.82 -0.04
CA ARG A 198 17.13 -12.34 0.88
C ARG A 198 17.81 -13.60 0.34
N ASP A 199 18.08 -13.58 -0.96
CA ASP A 199 18.73 -14.67 -1.69
C ASP A 199 20.15 -14.23 -2.10
N PRO A 200 21.23 -14.84 -1.59
CA PRO A 200 22.59 -14.45 -1.94
C PRO A 200 22.91 -14.47 -3.44
N SER A 201 22.13 -15.20 -4.24
CA SER A 201 22.32 -15.26 -5.70
C SER A 201 21.96 -13.95 -6.42
N VAL A 202 21.20 -13.02 -5.80
CA VAL A 202 20.87 -11.72 -6.41
C VAL A 202 22.00 -10.70 -6.30
N THR A 203 22.93 -10.91 -5.36
CA THR A 203 23.98 -9.95 -5.00
C THR A 203 24.90 -9.54 -6.17
N PRO A 204 25.34 -10.45 -7.07
CA PRO A 204 26.17 -10.07 -8.21
C PRO A 204 25.49 -9.06 -9.15
N ASP A 205 24.19 -9.25 -9.43
CA ASP A 205 23.40 -8.36 -10.29
C ASP A 205 23.14 -6.99 -9.64
N ILE A 206 22.88 -6.98 -8.32
CA ILE A 206 22.76 -5.75 -7.52
C ILE A 206 24.06 -4.93 -7.59
N HIS A 207 25.21 -5.52 -7.26
CA HIS A 207 26.50 -4.80 -7.31
C HIS A 207 26.84 -4.32 -8.72
N LYS A 208 26.49 -5.11 -9.74
CA LYS A 208 26.65 -4.70 -11.13
C LYS A 208 25.81 -3.47 -11.44
N ALA A 209 24.56 -3.39 -10.98
CA ALA A 209 23.70 -2.23 -11.18
C ALA A 209 24.28 -0.94 -10.57
N PHE A 210 24.82 -1.00 -9.34
CA PHE A 210 25.53 0.13 -8.72
C PHE A 210 26.79 0.53 -9.49
N LYS A 211 27.64 -0.45 -9.83
CA LYS A 211 28.88 -0.20 -10.58
C LYS A 211 28.63 0.42 -11.96
N GLU A 212 27.53 0.07 -12.61
CA GLU A 212 27.11 0.62 -13.90
C GLU A 212 26.38 1.97 -13.78
N HIS A 213 26.28 2.54 -12.56
CA HIS A 213 25.54 3.77 -12.26
C HIS A 213 24.07 3.73 -12.74
N LYS A 214 23.45 2.54 -12.69
CA LYS A 214 22.01 2.37 -13.02
C LYS A 214 21.08 2.77 -11.89
N ILE A 215 21.62 2.92 -10.68
CA ILE A 215 20.86 3.21 -9.46
C ILE A 215 21.16 4.64 -9.02
N ASP A 216 20.11 5.37 -8.64
CA ASP A 216 20.28 6.66 -7.99
C ASP A 216 20.66 6.47 -6.52
N GLU A 217 21.96 6.54 -6.27
CA GLU A 217 22.56 6.39 -4.94
C GLU A 217 22.15 7.48 -3.93
N PHE A 218 21.50 8.56 -4.39
CA PHE A 218 20.88 9.52 -3.47
C PHE A 218 19.70 8.91 -2.72
N HIS A 219 18.92 8.06 -3.39
CA HIS A 219 17.72 7.44 -2.85
C HIS A 219 18.03 6.15 -2.09
N ILE A 220 18.94 5.32 -2.61
CA ILE A 220 19.32 4.04 -1.99
C ILE A 220 20.76 3.68 -2.34
N ASN A 221 21.58 3.36 -1.32
CA ASN A 221 22.99 2.99 -1.53
C ASN A 221 23.25 1.51 -1.15
N GLU A 222 24.46 1.04 -1.43
CA GLU A 222 24.86 -0.35 -1.14
C GLU A 222 24.75 -0.72 0.35
N GLU A 223 25.02 0.19 1.29
CA GLU A 223 24.88 -0.08 2.73
C GLU A 223 23.41 -0.38 3.08
N ASP A 224 22.47 0.37 2.50
CA ASP A 224 21.02 0.16 2.73
C ASP A 224 20.59 -1.21 2.19
N ILE A 225 21.07 -1.59 1.01
CA ILE A 225 20.80 -2.90 0.40
C ILE A 225 21.35 -4.04 1.24
N GLU A 226 22.59 -3.92 1.75
CA GLU A 226 23.15 -4.92 2.66
C GLU A 226 22.30 -5.11 3.92
N SER A 227 21.81 -4.02 4.52
CA SER A 227 20.94 -4.07 5.69
C SER A 227 19.62 -4.80 5.38
N ILE A 228 19.05 -4.60 4.19
CA ILE A 228 17.84 -5.31 3.74
C ILE A 228 18.10 -6.81 3.59
N ILE A 229 19.21 -7.19 2.95
CA ILE A 229 19.60 -8.61 2.76
C ILE A 229 19.84 -9.30 4.11
N LYS A 230 20.50 -8.62 5.07
CA LYS A 230 20.70 -9.09 6.45
C LYS A 230 19.41 -9.15 7.26
N GLY A 231 18.34 -8.55 6.76
CA GLY A 231 17.03 -8.51 7.38
C GLY A 231 16.90 -7.53 8.54
N GLU A 232 17.79 -6.55 8.62
CA GLU A 232 17.74 -5.45 9.59
C GLU A 232 16.56 -4.50 9.30
N TYR A 233 16.08 -4.50 8.05
CA TYR A 233 14.89 -3.79 7.59
C TYR A 233 13.98 -4.74 6.80
N ASN A 234 12.66 -4.54 6.89
CA ASN A 234 11.67 -5.29 6.12
C ASN A 234 10.67 -4.30 5.48
N ASN A 235 10.95 -3.89 4.25
CA ASN A 235 10.07 -3.01 3.47
C ASN A 235 8.78 -3.71 3.00
N LEU A 236 8.75 -5.05 2.97
CA LEU A 236 7.62 -5.81 2.44
C LEU A 236 6.47 -6.02 3.44
N GLU A 237 6.71 -5.93 4.75
CA GLU A 237 5.71 -6.22 5.79
C GLU A 237 4.44 -5.38 5.66
N ARG A 238 4.60 -4.09 5.32
CA ARG A 238 3.45 -3.18 5.12
C ARG A 238 2.54 -3.59 3.95
N HIS A 239 3.07 -4.38 3.00
CA HIS A 239 2.33 -4.86 1.83
C HIS A 239 1.73 -6.26 2.05
N GLU A 240 1.90 -6.86 3.23
CA GLU A 240 1.31 -8.16 3.59
C GLU A 240 -0.06 -8.02 4.29
N LYS A 241 -0.54 -6.78 4.50
CA LYS A 241 -1.84 -6.51 5.16
C LYS A 241 -3.03 -7.05 4.35
N ASP A 242 -4.00 -7.62 5.05
CA ASP A 242 -5.26 -8.06 4.44
C ASP A 242 -6.06 -6.82 3.99
N PRO A 243 -6.52 -6.73 2.72
CA PRO A 243 -7.35 -5.60 2.27
C PRO A 243 -8.60 -5.35 3.13
N LEU A 244 -9.10 -6.37 3.83
CA LEU A 244 -10.24 -6.24 4.73
C LEU A 244 -9.93 -5.47 6.03
N GLU A 245 -8.64 -5.30 6.39
CA GLU A 245 -8.22 -4.46 7.53
C GLU A 245 -8.60 -3.00 7.35
N HIS A 246 -8.66 -2.52 6.10
CA HIS A 246 -9.11 -1.16 5.76
C HIS A 246 -10.48 -0.82 6.35
N PHE A 247 -11.38 -1.81 6.40
CA PHE A 247 -12.74 -1.66 6.92
C PHE A 247 -12.86 -1.95 8.42
N SER A 248 -11.73 -2.20 9.10
CA SER A 248 -11.71 -2.48 10.54
C SER A 248 -11.93 -1.22 11.37
N ARG A 249 -12.45 -1.37 12.59
CA ARG A 249 -12.60 -0.25 13.53
C ARG A 249 -11.31 0.47 13.87
N ASN A 250 -10.22 -0.30 14.01
CA ASN A 250 -8.93 0.30 14.33
C ASN A 250 -8.45 1.19 13.18
N GLU A 251 -8.54 0.69 11.95
CA GLU A 251 -8.13 1.46 10.78
C GLU A 251 -9.06 2.66 10.59
N ILE A 252 -10.38 2.48 10.49
CA ILE A 252 -11.32 3.60 10.34
C ILE A 252 -11.15 4.66 11.45
N GLY A 253 -10.89 4.25 12.70
CA GLY A 253 -10.58 5.17 13.79
C GLY A 253 -9.27 5.94 13.57
N TYR A 254 -8.20 5.26 13.16
CA TYR A 254 -6.92 5.90 12.82
C TYR A 254 -7.09 6.90 11.68
N LEU A 255 -7.80 6.52 10.62
CA LEU A 255 -8.05 7.35 9.44
C LEU A 255 -8.95 8.55 9.75
N HIS A 256 -9.95 8.35 10.62
CA HIS A 256 -10.73 9.46 11.16
C HIS A 256 -9.78 10.47 11.79
N ASN A 257 -8.93 10.01 12.71
CA ASN A 257 -8.08 10.92 13.44
C ASN A 257 -7.09 11.67 12.53
N LEU A 258 -6.57 10.98 11.52
CA LEU A 258 -5.64 11.56 10.56
C LEU A 258 -6.29 12.65 9.69
N HIS A 259 -7.55 12.46 9.29
CA HIS A 259 -8.20 13.32 8.29
C HIS A 259 -9.23 14.31 8.84
N TYR A 260 -9.79 14.05 10.02
CA TYR A 260 -10.95 14.79 10.53
C TYR A 260 -10.74 15.42 11.91
N THR A 261 -9.80 14.96 12.73
CA THR A 261 -9.42 15.70 13.95
C THR A 261 -8.38 16.77 13.66
N LYS A 262 -8.59 17.96 14.22
CA LYS A 262 -7.63 19.08 14.09
C LYS A 262 -6.31 18.75 14.81
N PRO A 263 -5.17 19.29 14.36
CA PRO A 263 -3.84 18.95 14.89
C PRO A 263 -3.60 19.20 16.39
N ASP A 264 -4.52 19.87 17.08
CA ASP A 264 -4.38 20.23 18.49
C ASP A 264 -4.84 19.13 19.47
N GLU A 265 -5.48 18.06 18.99
CA GLU A 265 -5.78 16.88 19.81
C GLU A 265 -4.91 15.71 19.36
N LYS A 266 -3.65 15.70 19.82
CA LYS A 266 -2.73 14.57 19.60
C LYS A 266 -3.30 13.30 20.21
N TYR A 267 -3.74 12.40 19.35
CA TYR A 267 -3.94 10.99 19.68
C TYR A 267 -2.59 10.40 20.14
N ILE A 268 -2.48 10.08 21.43
CA ILE A 268 -1.35 9.34 21.99
C ILE A 268 -1.63 7.86 21.69
N GLN A 269 -0.75 7.19 20.95
CA GLN A 269 -0.84 5.73 20.80
C GLN A 269 -0.83 5.08 22.19
N PRO A 270 -1.67 4.06 22.46
CA PRO A 270 -1.63 3.33 23.73
C PRO A 270 -0.26 2.64 23.89
N GLY A 271 0.70 3.30 24.53
CA GLY A 271 2.06 2.77 24.74
C GLY A 271 3.20 3.80 24.86
N GLU A 272 3.04 5.04 24.38
CA GLU A 272 4.12 6.03 24.45
C GLU A 272 3.81 7.19 25.41
N MET A 273 4.58 7.32 26.50
CA MET A 273 4.58 8.54 27.31
C MET A 273 5.17 9.71 26.51
N PRO A 274 4.57 10.93 26.58
CA PRO A 274 4.98 12.04 25.75
C PRO A 274 6.32 12.61 26.22
N SER A 275 7.41 12.24 25.56
CA SER A 275 8.60 13.09 25.49
C SER A 275 8.38 14.12 24.38
N LYS A 276 8.56 15.41 24.69
CA LYS A 276 8.41 16.52 23.73
C LYS A 276 9.16 16.21 22.43
N PRO A 277 8.61 16.50 21.23
CA PRO A 277 9.29 16.18 19.99
C PRO A 277 10.49 17.11 19.82
N LYS A 278 11.69 16.61 20.14
CA LYS A 278 12.87 17.04 19.38
C LYS A 278 12.66 16.45 18.00
N LYS A 279 12.58 17.30 16.96
CA LYS A 279 12.59 16.88 15.56
C LYS A 279 13.68 15.82 15.41
N LYS A 280 13.33 14.55 15.16
CA LYS A 280 14.32 13.47 14.98
C LYS A 280 15.08 13.83 13.72
N ILE A 281 16.28 14.36 13.89
CA ILE A 281 17.16 14.70 12.78
C ILE A 281 17.60 13.40 12.11
N GLY A 282 17.35 13.27 10.81
CA GLY A 282 17.75 12.11 10.03
C GLY A 282 19.28 11.96 10.03
N ARG A 283 19.77 10.72 10.03
CA ARG A 283 21.22 10.43 10.00
C ARG A 283 21.95 11.16 8.86
N ASN A 284 21.26 11.35 7.74
CA ASN A 284 21.79 12.00 6.54
C ASN A 284 21.47 13.51 6.43
N ASP A 285 20.66 14.07 7.34
CA ASP A 285 20.27 15.48 7.31
C ASP A 285 21.46 16.40 7.61
N PRO A 286 21.44 17.67 7.15
CA PRO A 286 22.40 18.68 7.56
C PRO A 286 22.46 18.81 9.10
N CYS A 287 23.66 18.70 9.66
CA CYS A 287 23.86 18.70 11.10
C CYS A 287 23.50 20.08 11.69
N PRO A 288 22.74 20.13 12.80
CA PRO A 288 22.14 21.36 13.29
C PRO A 288 23.15 22.25 14.04
N CYS A 289 24.39 21.78 14.22
CA CYS A 289 25.49 22.56 14.80
C CYS A 289 26.10 23.57 13.81
N GLY A 290 25.55 23.70 12.59
CA GLY A 290 26.02 24.65 11.59
C GLY A 290 27.32 24.23 10.90
N SER A 291 27.75 22.97 11.02
CA SER A 291 29.01 22.49 10.43
C SER A 291 28.96 22.23 8.93
N GLY A 292 27.76 22.22 8.33
CA GLY A 292 27.54 21.84 6.93
C GLY A 292 27.70 20.35 6.62
N LYS A 293 27.99 19.50 7.61
CA LYS A 293 28.16 18.03 7.45
C LYS A 293 26.84 17.29 7.74
N LYS A 294 26.66 16.07 7.20
CA LYS A 294 25.54 15.18 7.58
C LYS A 294 25.57 14.83 9.08
N TYR A 295 24.42 14.71 9.74
CA TYR A 295 24.31 14.50 11.20
C TYR A 295 25.10 13.29 11.69
N LYS A 296 25.06 12.16 10.94
CA LYS A 296 25.83 10.93 11.23
C LYS A 296 27.34 11.13 11.26
N LYS A 297 27.86 12.09 10.48
CA LYS A 297 29.29 12.40 10.37
C LYS A 297 29.74 13.54 11.29
N CYS A 298 28.88 14.02 12.18
CA CYS A 298 29.18 15.18 13.02
C CYS A 298 28.79 15.00 14.48
N CYS A 299 27.50 15.15 14.83
CA CYS A 299 27.06 15.18 16.22
C CYS A 299 26.52 13.84 16.72
N MET A 300 26.16 12.92 15.83
CA MET A 300 25.54 11.64 16.19
C MET A 300 26.40 10.74 17.10
N GLY A 301 27.74 10.89 17.08
CA GLY A 301 28.66 10.10 17.90
C GLY A 301 29.21 10.83 19.14
N LYS A 302 28.80 12.08 19.41
CA LYS A 302 29.40 12.91 20.48
C LYS A 302 28.58 12.99 21.77
N GLU A 303 27.46 12.28 21.89
CA GLU A 303 26.56 12.33 23.07
C GLU A 303 26.95 11.38 24.22
N LYS A 304 28.22 10.94 24.32
CA LYS A 304 28.71 10.25 25.52
C LYS A 304 30.07 10.80 25.97
N SER A 305 30.02 11.75 26.89
CA SER A 305 31.05 12.07 27.90
C SER A 305 30.38 12.78 29.07
#